data_AF-A0A8C4PQI6-F1
#
_entry.id   AF-A0A8C4PQI6-F1
#
_cell.length_a   1.000
_cell.length_b   1.000
_cell.length_c   1.000
_cell.angle_alpha   90.00
_cell.angle_beta   90.00
_cell.angle_gamma   90.00
#
_symmetry.space_group_name_H-M   'P 1'
#
loop_
_entity.id
_entity.type
_entity.pdbx_description
1 polymer ?
#
loop_
_entity_poly.entity_id
_entity_poly.type
_entity_poly.pdbx_seq_one_letter_code
_entity_poly.pdbx_strand_id
1 'polypeptide(L)'
;MADLLGSILSSMEKPPSLGDQETRRKAREQAARLKKLQEQEKQQKVEFRKRMEKEVSDFIQDSGQIKKKFQPMNKIERSILHDVVEVAGLTSFSFGEDDECRYVMIFKKEFAPSDEELDSYRRGEEWDPQKAEEKRKLKELAQRQEEEAAQQGPVVVSPASDYKDKYSHLIGKGAAKDAAHMLQANKTYGCGEATVGLGRAGRGAQ
;
A
#
# COMPACT_ATOMS: atom_id res chain seq x y z
N MET A 1 67.30 36.23 27.45
CA MET A 1 66.25 37.26 27.46
C MET A 1 65.70 37.33 26.05
N ALA A 2 64.43 37.00 25.84
CA ALA A 2 63.81 37.18 24.53
C ALA A 2 63.67 38.69 24.27
N ASP A 3 64.18 39.14 23.14
CA ASP A 3 64.18 40.54 22.75
C ASP A 3 62.72 40.99 22.52
N LEU A 4 62.25 41.96 23.30
CA LEU A 4 60.85 42.41 23.28
C LEU A 4 60.43 42.89 21.88
N LEU A 5 61.37 43.45 21.13
CA LEU A 5 61.19 43.87 19.74
C LEU A 5 61.02 42.67 18.79
N GLY A 6 61.68 41.54 19.06
CA GLY A 6 61.53 40.31 18.28
C GLY A 6 60.16 39.64 18.47
N SER A 7 59.61 39.68 19.69
CA SER A 7 58.24 39.22 19.95
C SER A 7 57.19 40.11 19.29
N ILE A 8 57.41 41.44 19.25
CA ILE A 8 56.50 42.38 18.57
C ILE A 8 56.58 42.19 17.04
N LEU A 9 57.76 42.10 16.46
CA LEU A 9 57.96 41.91 15.01
C LEU A 9 57.43 40.56 14.50
N SER A 10 57.48 39.51 15.31
CA SER A 10 56.90 38.20 14.95
C SER A 10 55.39 38.11 15.15
N SER A 11 54.79 39.05 15.91
CA SER A 11 53.33 39.13 16.14
C SER A 11 52.59 39.94 15.07
N MET A 12 53.32 40.69 14.24
CA MET A 12 52.74 41.38 13.10
C MET A 12 52.34 40.35 12.04
N GLU A 13 51.10 40.42 11.57
CA GLU A 13 50.58 39.58 10.49
C GLU A 13 51.48 39.77 9.27
N LYS A 14 52.19 38.70 8.87
CA LYS A 14 53.13 38.75 7.75
C LYS A 14 52.36 39.16 6.50
N PRO A 15 52.88 40.11 5.68
CA PRO A 15 52.23 40.48 4.45
C PRO A 15 52.05 39.24 3.57
N PRO A 16 50.87 39.05 2.95
CA PRO A 16 50.55 37.84 2.21
C PRO A 16 51.63 37.56 1.16
N SER A 17 52.18 36.35 1.18
CA SER A 17 53.17 35.90 0.21
C SER A 17 52.55 35.86 -1.18
N LEU A 18 53.33 36.07 -2.24
CA LEU A 18 52.86 35.93 -3.63
C LEU A 18 52.28 34.52 -3.90
N GLY A 19 52.76 33.48 -3.20
CA GLY A 19 52.17 32.13 -3.23
C GLY A 19 50.78 32.04 -2.59
N ASP A 20 50.50 32.85 -1.57
CA ASP A 20 49.18 32.95 -0.94
C ASP A 20 48.19 33.70 -1.84
N GLN A 21 48.68 34.61 -2.68
CA GLN A 21 47.84 35.36 -3.63
C GLN A 21 47.33 34.46 -4.78
N GLU A 22 48.20 33.63 -5.35
CA GLU A 22 47.83 32.72 -6.44
C GLU A 22 46.87 31.60 -5.97
N THR A 23 47.14 31.02 -4.80
CA THR A 23 46.26 30.01 -4.19
C THR A 23 44.88 30.60 -3.86
N ARG A 24 44.82 31.80 -3.28
CA ARG A 24 43.57 32.51 -3.01
C ARG A 24 42.81 32.87 -4.29
N ARG A 25 43.51 33.21 -5.37
CA ARG A 25 42.90 33.43 -6.70
C ARG A 25 42.28 32.15 -7.25
N LYS A 26 43.01 31.02 -7.24
CA LYS A 26 42.49 29.71 -7.69
C LYS A 26 41.28 29.26 -6.87
N ALA A 27 41.31 29.45 -5.55
CA ALA A 27 40.17 29.13 -4.68
C ALA A 27 38.93 29.98 -4.99
N ARG A 28 39.11 31.29 -5.22
CA ARG A 28 38.00 32.18 -5.63
C ARG A 28 37.43 31.80 -7.00
N GLU A 29 38.28 31.44 -7.96
CA GLU A 29 37.84 30.99 -9.29
C GLU A 29 37.04 29.68 -9.22
N GLN A 30 37.50 28.70 -8.41
CA GLN A 30 36.75 27.46 -8.17
C GLN A 30 35.40 27.72 -7.48
N ALA A 31 35.37 28.55 -6.44
CA ALA A 31 34.14 28.93 -5.75
C ALA A 31 33.15 29.65 -6.68
N ALA A 32 33.64 30.56 -7.53
CA ALA A 32 32.82 31.25 -8.52
C ALA A 32 32.24 30.29 -9.57
N ARG A 33 33.02 29.31 -10.04
CA ARG A 33 32.54 28.26 -10.96
C ARG A 33 31.44 27.41 -10.32
N LEU A 34 31.65 26.96 -9.08
CA LEU A 34 30.66 26.18 -8.35
C LEU A 34 29.36 26.98 -8.13
N LYS A 35 29.47 28.25 -7.75
CA LYS A 35 28.31 29.14 -7.58
C LYS A 35 27.55 29.32 -8.90
N LYS A 36 28.25 29.45 -10.04
CA LYS A 36 27.61 29.57 -11.35
C LYS A 36 26.84 28.29 -11.71
N LEU A 37 27.40 27.11 -11.45
CA LEU A 37 26.72 25.84 -11.67
C LEU A 37 25.47 25.71 -10.79
N GLN A 38 25.57 26.06 -9.50
CA GLN A 38 24.43 26.05 -8.59
C GLN A 38 23.31 27.00 -9.02
N GLU A 39 23.66 28.21 -9.48
CA GLU A 39 22.68 29.17 -9.98
C GLU A 39 22.00 28.66 -11.25
N GLN A 40 22.75 28.02 -12.16
CA GLN A 40 22.17 27.39 -13.35
C GLN A 40 21.22 26.25 -12.99
N GLU A 41 21.58 25.37 -12.07
CA GLU A 41 20.68 24.30 -11.60
C GLU A 41 19.42 24.88 -10.95
N LYS A 42 19.55 25.96 -10.18
CA LYS A 42 18.41 26.64 -9.58
C LYS A 42 17.49 27.24 -10.64
N GLN A 43 18.05 27.88 -11.66
CA GLN A 43 17.30 28.44 -12.78
C GLN A 43 16.54 27.35 -13.54
N GLN A 44 17.20 26.23 -13.86
CA GLN A 44 16.57 25.08 -14.51
C GLN A 44 15.38 24.54 -13.71
N LYS A 45 15.50 24.42 -12.38
CA LYS A 45 14.38 23.97 -11.52
C LYS A 45 13.20 24.93 -11.55
N VAL A 46 13.46 26.24 -11.55
CA VAL A 46 12.41 27.27 -11.62
C VAL A 46 11.73 27.28 -12.99
N GLU A 47 12.49 27.18 -14.06
CA GLU A 47 11.96 27.08 -15.43
C GLU A 47 11.11 25.83 -15.61
N PHE A 48 11.59 24.69 -15.12
CA PHE A 48 10.85 23.44 -15.12
C PHE A 48 9.52 23.57 -14.39
N ARG A 49 9.53 24.15 -13.17
CA ARG A 49 8.32 24.40 -12.38
C ARG A 49 7.30 25.22 -13.17
N LYS A 50 7.72 26.36 -13.73
CA LYS A 50 6.84 27.23 -14.54
C LYS A 50 6.24 26.50 -15.73
N ARG A 51 7.03 25.65 -16.40
CA ARG A 51 6.54 24.84 -17.51
C ARG A 51 5.47 23.85 -17.05
N MET A 52 5.70 23.16 -15.94
CA MET A 52 4.73 22.21 -15.39
C MET A 52 3.46 22.90 -14.88
N GLU A 53 3.56 24.06 -14.23
CA GLU A 53 2.41 24.87 -13.81
C GLU A 53 1.51 25.20 -15.01
N LYS A 54 2.11 25.60 -16.13
CA LYS A 54 1.37 25.86 -17.36
C LYS A 54 0.72 24.59 -17.91
N GLU A 55 1.48 23.49 -18.04
CA GLU A 55 0.94 22.23 -18.56
C GLU A 55 -0.18 21.64 -17.70
N VAL A 56 -0.08 21.78 -16.38
CA VAL A 56 -1.12 21.34 -15.44
C VAL A 56 -2.35 22.25 -15.55
N SER A 57 -2.15 23.57 -15.66
CA SER A 57 -3.25 24.51 -15.92
C SER A 57 -4.00 24.17 -17.22
N ASP A 58 -3.27 23.93 -18.31
CA ASP A 58 -3.86 23.58 -19.61
C ASP A 58 -4.64 22.25 -19.52
N PHE A 59 -4.11 21.26 -18.78
CA PHE A 59 -4.80 19.98 -18.52
C PHE A 59 -6.09 20.15 -17.71
N ILE A 60 -6.12 21.05 -16.73
CA ILE A 60 -7.33 21.34 -15.95
C ILE A 60 -8.42 21.94 -16.84
N GLN A 61 -8.04 22.85 -17.73
CA GLN A 61 -8.96 23.53 -18.65
C GLN A 61 -9.52 22.60 -19.73
N ASP A 62 -8.77 21.59 -20.16
CA ASP A 62 -9.25 20.61 -21.13
C ASP A 62 -10.21 19.60 -20.50
N SER A 63 -11.52 19.84 -20.63
CA SER A 63 -12.57 18.95 -20.13
C SER A 63 -12.53 17.52 -20.71
N GLY A 64 -11.94 17.32 -21.89
CA GLY A 64 -11.87 16.01 -22.54
C GLY A 64 -10.81 15.09 -21.94
N GLN A 65 -9.77 15.67 -21.32
CA GLN A 65 -8.72 14.90 -20.65
C GLN A 65 -9.07 14.64 -19.18
N ILE A 66 -9.15 13.37 -18.81
CA ILE A 66 -9.37 12.93 -17.41
C ILE A 66 -8.07 12.57 -16.69
N LYS A 67 -7.05 12.17 -17.46
CA LYS A 67 -5.72 11.78 -16.98
C LYS A 67 -4.64 12.14 -18.00
N LYS A 68 -3.42 12.38 -17.53
CA LYS A 68 -2.26 12.68 -18.38
C LYS A 68 -1.03 11.92 -17.88
N LYS A 69 -0.34 11.26 -18.81
CA LYS A 69 0.93 10.56 -18.58
C LYS A 69 2.08 11.45 -19.05
N PHE A 70 3.03 11.72 -18.16
CA PHE A 70 4.26 12.41 -18.49
C PHE A 70 5.36 11.45 -18.92
N GLN A 71 6.38 11.98 -19.57
CA GLN A 71 7.61 11.23 -19.86
C GLN A 71 8.36 10.91 -18.55
N PRO A 72 9.16 9.83 -18.54
CA PRO A 72 10.10 9.57 -17.45
C PRO A 72 10.97 10.79 -17.18
N MET A 73 11.17 11.10 -15.89
CA MET A 73 11.90 12.29 -15.48
C MET A 73 12.71 12.05 -14.20
N ASN A 74 13.71 12.90 -13.97
CA ASN A 74 14.60 12.76 -12.83
C ASN A 74 13.85 12.92 -11.51
N LYS A 75 14.43 12.38 -10.42
CA LYS A 75 13.84 12.43 -9.06
C LYS A 75 13.39 13.83 -8.63
N ILE A 76 14.19 14.86 -8.95
CA ILE A 76 13.88 16.25 -8.58
C ILE A 76 12.72 16.81 -9.41
N GLU A 77 12.72 16.58 -10.72
CA GLU A 77 11.65 17.01 -11.63
C GLU A 77 10.32 16.36 -11.25
N ARG A 78 10.35 15.06 -10.94
CA ARG A 78 9.22 14.30 -10.42
C ARG A 78 8.66 14.90 -9.15
N SER A 79 9.53 15.24 -8.20
CA SER A 79 9.13 15.90 -6.95
C SER A 79 8.49 17.26 -7.20
N ILE A 80 9.02 18.05 -8.14
CA ILE A 80 8.45 19.35 -8.50
C ILE A 80 7.07 19.18 -9.12
N LEU A 81 6.90 18.21 -10.02
CA LEU A 81 5.61 17.94 -10.65
C LEU A 81 4.56 17.51 -9.60
N HIS A 82 4.92 16.63 -8.67
CA HIS A 82 4.02 16.26 -7.56
C HIS A 82 3.57 17.49 -6.74
N ASP A 83 4.49 18.38 -6.36
CA ASP A 83 4.19 19.62 -5.63
C ASP A 83 3.21 20.51 -6.41
N VAL A 84 3.48 20.76 -7.69
CA VAL A 84 2.61 21.58 -8.55
C VAL A 84 1.21 20.97 -8.67
N VAL A 85 1.11 19.65 -8.82
CA VAL A 85 -0.17 18.94 -9.02
C VAL A 85 -0.98 18.90 -7.72
N GLU A 86 -0.32 18.70 -6.58
CA GLU A 86 -0.95 18.75 -5.25
C GLU A 86 -1.53 20.14 -4.96
N VAL A 87 -0.76 21.20 -5.22
CA VAL A 87 -1.23 22.59 -5.08
C VAL A 87 -2.41 22.89 -6.00
N ALA A 88 -2.44 22.32 -7.20
CA ALA A 88 -3.54 22.45 -8.13
C ALA A 88 -4.79 21.62 -7.75
N GLY A 89 -4.72 20.81 -6.68
CA GLY A 89 -5.84 20.01 -6.17
C GLY A 89 -6.16 18.76 -7.01
N LEU A 90 -5.17 18.27 -7.76
CA LEU A 90 -5.25 17.06 -8.57
C LEU A 90 -4.56 15.88 -7.88
N THR A 91 -4.78 14.67 -8.39
CA THR A 91 -4.14 13.46 -7.88
C THR A 91 -2.94 13.09 -8.75
N SER A 92 -1.80 12.75 -8.16
CA SER A 92 -0.60 12.33 -8.89
C SER A 92 -0.04 11.01 -8.35
N PHE A 93 0.47 10.17 -9.27
CA PHE A 93 1.12 8.91 -8.95
C PHE A 93 2.36 8.71 -9.80
N SER A 94 3.39 8.11 -9.20
CA SER A 94 4.62 7.72 -9.88
C SER A 94 4.62 6.22 -10.17
N PHE A 95 4.98 5.84 -11.38
CA PHE A 95 5.07 4.44 -11.82
C PHE A 95 6.40 4.18 -12.52
N GLY A 96 6.87 2.94 -12.48
CA GLY A 96 8.16 2.52 -13.03
C GLY A 96 9.09 1.94 -11.96
N GLU A 97 9.85 0.93 -12.34
CA GLU A 97 10.71 0.16 -11.44
C GLU A 97 11.99 0.94 -11.10
N ASP A 98 12.71 1.38 -12.13
CA ASP A 98 13.98 2.10 -12.02
C ASP A 98 13.84 3.62 -11.95
N ASP A 99 14.77 4.27 -11.25
CA ASP A 99 14.76 5.73 -11.11
C ASP A 99 14.87 6.49 -12.44
N GLU A 100 15.44 5.87 -13.48
CA GLU A 100 15.58 6.44 -14.83
C GLU A 100 14.31 6.29 -15.69
N CYS A 101 13.52 5.23 -15.48
CA CYS A 101 12.29 4.96 -16.25
C CYS A 101 11.01 5.39 -15.52
N ARG A 102 11.13 5.91 -14.29
CA ARG A 102 9.99 6.36 -13.49
C ARG A 102 9.32 7.58 -14.10
N TYR A 103 8.04 7.45 -14.40
CA TYR A 103 7.18 8.49 -14.94
C TYR A 103 6.06 8.85 -13.96
N VAL A 104 5.43 9.99 -14.19
CA VAL A 104 4.31 10.49 -13.39
C VAL A 104 3.04 10.46 -14.23
N MET A 105 1.95 10.02 -13.62
CA MET A 105 0.60 10.25 -14.15
C MET A 105 -0.18 11.14 -13.20
N ILE A 106 -0.97 12.04 -13.79
CA ILE A 106 -1.87 12.92 -13.07
C ILE A 106 -3.31 12.65 -13.47
N PHE A 107 -4.21 12.82 -12.53
CA PHE A 107 -5.64 12.53 -12.66
C PHE A 107 -6.44 13.69 -12.09
N LYS A 108 -7.56 14.01 -12.75
CA LYS A 108 -8.54 14.93 -12.18
C LYS A 108 -9.15 14.32 -10.92
N LYS A 109 -9.47 15.17 -9.95
CA LYS A 109 -9.97 14.72 -8.63
C LYS A 109 -11.21 13.82 -8.72
N GLU A 110 -12.13 14.16 -9.61
CA GLU A 110 -13.36 13.38 -9.87
C GLU A 110 -13.10 12.05 -10.61
N PHE A 111 -11.94 11.95 -11.24
CA PHE A 111 -11.50 10.79 -12.04
C PHE A 111 -10.25 10.16 -11.43
N ALA A 112 -10.10 10.25 -10.10
CA ALA A 112 -9.00 9.60 -9.41
C ALA A 112 -9.09 8.08 -9.62
N PRO A 113 -7.96 7.42 -9.93
CA PRO A 113 -7.94 6.00 -10.25
C PRO A 113 -8.30 5.17 -9.01
N SER A 114 -9.00 4.06 -9.24
CA SER A 114 -9.28 3.08 -8.18
C SER A 114 -8.01 2.31 -7.79
N ASP A 115 -8.00 1.68 -6.61
CA ASP A 115 -6.86 0.86 -6.17
C ASP A 115 -6.52 -0.26 -7.18
N GLU A 116 -7.53 -0.88 -7.80
CA GLU A 116 -7.32 -1.92 -8.81
C GLU A 116 -6.69 -1.35 -10.09
N GLU A 117 -7.10 -0.14 -10.51
CA GLU A 117 -6.49 0.58 -11.64
C GLU A 117 -5.03 0.95 -11.31
N LEU A 118 -4.75 1.45 -10.11
CA LEU A 118 -3.39 1.76 -9.66
C LEU A 118 -2.48 0.53 -9.69
N ASP A 119 -2.98 -0.61 -9.21
CA ASP A 119 -2.19 -1.84 -9.21
C ASP A 119 -1.93 -2.36 -10.62
N SER A 120 -2.87 -2.18 -11.56
CA SER A 120 -2.62 -2.48 -12.98
C SER A 120 -1.48 -1.63 -13.54
N TYR A 121 -1.46 -0.33 -13.22
CA TYR A 121 -0.38 0.57 -13.65
C TYR A 121 0.97 0.24 -13.01
N ARG A 122 0.98 -0.19 -11.74
CA ARG A 122 2.20 -0.66 -11.06
C ARG A 122 2.77 -1.93 -11.70
N ARG A 123 1.91 -2.82 -12.18
CA ARG A 123 2.29 -4.03 -12.93
C ARG A 123 2.68 -3.75 -14.39
N GLY A 124 2.47 -2.51 -14.87
CA GLY A 124 2.69 -2.15 -16.27
C GLY A 124 1.63 -2.71 -17.23
N GLU A 125 0.48 -3.13 -16.69
CA GLU A 125 -0.66 -3.61 -17.48
C GLU A 125 -1.47 -2.44 -18.03
N GLU A 126 -2.13 -2.65 -19.17
CA GLU A 126 -3.06 -1.67 -19.73
C GLU A 126 -4.42 -1.77 -19.03
N TRP A 127 -4.84 -0.68 -18.40
CA TRP A 127 -6.15 -0.59 -17.77
C TRP A 127 -7.23 -0.30 -18.81
N ASP A 128 -8.15 -1.25 -18.95
CA ASP A 128 -9.37 -1.10 -19.75
C ASP A 128 -10.59 -0.96 -18.82
N PRO A 129 -11.26 0.20 -18.79
CA PRO A 129 -12.43 0.45 -17.93
C PRO A 129 -13.57 -0.56 -18.12
N GLN A 130 -13.77 -1.07 -19.34
CA GLN A 130 -14.88 -1.99 -19.63
C GLN A 130 -14.62 -3.37 -19.04
N LYS A 131 -13.40 -3.90 -19.25
CA LYS A 131 -12.98 -5.18 -18.67
C LYS A 131 -12.98 -5.15 -17.15
N ALA A 132 -12.63 -4.02 -16.56
CA ALA A 132 -12.68 -3.83 -15.11
C ALA A 132 -14.11 -3.93 -14.56
N GLU A 133 -15.08 -3.30 -15.22
CA GLU A 133 -16.49 -3.36 -14.80
C GLU A 133 -17.06 -4.78 -14.92
N GLU A 134 -16.75 -5.49 -16.01
CA GLU A 134 -17.13 -6.89 -16.19
C GLU A 134 -16.55 -7.80 -15.11
N LYS A 135 -15.26 -7.65 -14.82
CA LYS A 135 -14.57 -8.39 -13.76
C LYS A 135 -15.17 -8.10 -12.39
N ARG A 136 -15.53 -6.85 -12.11
CA ARG A 136 -16.20 -6.45 -10.86
C ARG A 136 -17.58 -7.11 -10.74
N LYS A 137 -18.40 -7.07 -11.79
CA LYS A 137 -19.71 -7.73 -11.81
C LYS A 137 -19.59 -9.24 -11.59
N LEU A 138 -18.62 -9.89 -12.23
CA LEU A 138 -18.37 -11.32 -12.07
C LEU A 138 -17.95 -11.66 -10.64
N LYS A 139 -17.07 -10.86 -10.03
CA LYS A 139 -16.61 -11.05 -8.65
C LYS A 139 -17.75 -10.83 -7.65
N GLU A 140 -18.58 -9.81 -7.85
CA GLU A 140 -19.76 -9.57 -7.02
C GLU A 140 -20.77 -10.74 -7.12
N LEU A 141 -20.99 -11.26 -8.33
CA LEU A 141 -21.86 -12.41 -8.53
C LEU A 141 -21.32 -13.66 -7.83
N ALA A 142 -20.01 -13.92 -7.95
CA ALA A 142 -19.37 -15.04 -7.27
C ALA A 142 -19.46 -14.91 -5.75
N GLN A 143 -19.24 -13.71 -5.21
CA GLN A 143 -19.36 -13.44 -3.78
C GLN A 143 -20.79 -13.64 -3.29
N ARG A 144 -21.80 -13.17 -4.04
CA ARG A 144 -23.20 -13.41 -3.70
C ARG A 144 -23.56 -14.89 -3.71
N GLN A 145 -23.05 -15.64 -4.70
CA GLN A 145 -23.25 -17.10 -4.75
C GLN A 145 -22.59 -17.81 -3.56
N GLU A 146 -21.40 -17.37 -3.15
CA GLU A 146 -20.70 -17.93 -2.00
C GLU A 146 -21.42 -17.61 -0.68
N GLU A 147 -21.95 -16.39 -0.53
CA GLU A 147 -22.79 -15.99 0.60
C GLU A 147 -24.12 -16.77 0.62
N GLU A 148 -24.78 -16.95 -0.51
CA GLU A 148 -25.98 -17.79 -0.62
C GLU A 148 -25.67 -19.26 -0.29
N ALA A 149 -24.56 -19.80 -0.77
CA ALA A 149 -24.11 -21.16 -0.45
C ALA A 149 -23.76 -21.30 1.05
N ALA A 150 -23.13 -20.30 1.66
CA ALA A 150 -22.85 -20.27 3.08
C ALA A 150 -24.14 -20.20 3.91
N GLN A 151 -25.16 -19.46 3.44
CA GLN A 151 -26.48 -19.39 4.09
C GLN A 151 -27.30 -20.67 3.94
N GLN A 152 -27.16 -21.41 2.84
CA GLN A 152 -27.88 -22.68 2.63
C GLN A 152 -27.44 -23.81 3.59
N GLY A 153 -26.33 -23.63 4.31
CA GLY A 153 -25.83 -24.63 5.26
C GLY A 153 -25.31 -25.91 4.58
N PRO A 154 -24.63 -26.80 5.31
CA PRO A 154 -24.12 -28.04 4.73
C PRO A 154 -25.30 -28.88 4.21
N VAL A 155 -25.26 -29.21 2.92
CA VAL A 155 -26.23 -30.12 2.30
C VAL A 155 -26.19 -31.44 3.07
N VAL A 156 -27.26 -31.73 3.81
CA VAL A 156 -27.42 -33.03 4.48
C VAL A 156 -27.69 -34.07 3.39
N VAL A 157 -26.60 -34.62 2.84
CA VAL A 157 -26.68 -35.77 1.96
C VAL A 157 -26.96 -36.97 2.84
N SER A 158 -28.25 -37.24 3.11
CA SER A 158 -28.65 -38.51 3.72
C SER A 158 -28.53 -39.60 2.67
N PRO A 159 -27.62 -40.58 2.83
CA PRO A 159 -27.52 -41.70 1.90
C PRO A 159 -28.87 -42.41 1.78
N ALA A 160 -29.28 -42.76 0.56
CA ALA A 160 -30.59 -43.38 0.30
C ALA A 160 -30.76 -44.76 0.97
N SER A 161 -29.68 -45.34 1.49
CA SER A 161 -29.71 -46.58 2.28
C SER A 161 -28.71 -46.47 3.43
N ASP A 162 -29.12 -46.90 4.62
CA ASP A 162 -28.22 -47.02 5.76
C ASP A 162 -27.27 -48.19 5.51
N TYR A 163 -25.96 -47.91 5.47
CA TYR A 163 -24.92 -48.92 5.25
C TYR A 163 -25.00 -50.08 6.26
N LYS A 164 -25.57 -49.83 7.45
CA LYS A 164 -25.80 -50.89 8.45
C LYS A 164 -26.77 -51.96 7.97
N ASP A 165 -27.71 -51.63 7.08
CA ASP A 165 -28.63 -52.63 6.53
C ASP A 165 -27.93 -53.65 5.64
N LYS A 166 -26.85 -53.24 4.94
CA LYS A 166 -26.03 -54.12 4.10
C LYS A 166 -25.37 -55.25 4.89
N TYR A 167 -25.06 -55.03 6.17
CA TYR A 167 -24.41 -56.01 7.04
C TYR A 167 -25.35 -56.60 8.09
N SER A 168 -26.64 -56.25 8.05
CA SER A 168 -27.64 -56.75 8.99
C SER A 168 -27.73 -58.29 9.00
N HIS A 169 -27.48 -58.94 7.86
CA HIS A 169 -27.39 -60.40 7.74
C HIS A 169 -26.14 -61.04 8.38
N LEU A 170 -25.07 -60.28 8.62
CA LEU A 170 -23.80 -60.75 9.18
C LEU A 170 -23.77 -60.51 10.69
N ILE A 171 -24.30 -59.37 11.15
CA ILE A 171 -24.30 -58.99 12.58
C ILE A 171 -25.54 -59.51 13.32
N GLY A 172 -26.63 -59.80 12.58
CA GLY A 172 -27.89 -60.28 13.15
C GLY A 172 -28.62 -59.19 13.94
N LYS A 173 -29.89 -58.93 13.61
CA LYS A 173 -30.70 -57.91 14.31
C LYS A 173 -30.96 -58.22 15.80
N GLY A 174 -30.67 -59.45 16.25
CA GLY A 174 -30.82 -59.91 17.63
C GLY A 174 -29.62 -59.62 18.54
N ALA A 175 -28.38 -59.68 18.01
CA ALA A 175 -27.17 -59.51 18.82
C ALA A 175 -27.07 -58.11 19.45
N ALA A 176 -27.58 -57.08 18.75
CA ALA A 176 -27.63 -55.71 19.25
C ALA A 176 -28.62 -55.53 20.43
N LYS A 177 -29.73 -56.29 20.46
CA LYS A 177 -30.71 -56.23 21.56
C LYS A 177 -30.16 -56.89 22.83
N ASP A 178 -29.46 -58.01 22.69
CA ASP A 178 -28.86 -58.71 23.83
C ASP A 178 -27.66 -57.95 24.41
N ALA A 179 -26.82 -57.34 23.56
CA ALA A 179 -25.72 -56.49 24.00
C ALA A 179 -26.19 -55.21 24.72
N ALA A 180 -27.32 -54.62 24.29
CA ALA A 180 -27.92 -53.47 24.97
C ALA A 180 -28.43 -53.82 26.38
N HIS A 181 -28.89 -55.06 26.59
CA HIS A 181 -29.33 -55.54 27.90
C HIS A 181 -28.16 -55.87 28.84
N MET A 182 -26.99 -56.24 28.30
CA MET A 182 -25.74 -56.41 29.07
C MET A 182 -25.09 -55.10 29.52
N LEU A 183 -25.48 -53.95 28.95
CA LEU A 183 -24.94 -52.62 29.27
C LEU A 183 -25.80 -51.84 30.30
N GLN A 184 -26.55 -52.53 31.16
CA GLN A 184 -27.03 -51.92 32.40
C GLN A 184 -25.85 -51.75 33.36
N ALA A 185 -25.14 -50.64 33.25
CA ALA A 185 -24.10 -50.25 34.19
C ALA A 185 -24.70 -50.05 35.60
N ASN A 186 -24.12 -50.71 36.61
CA ASN A 186 -24.40 -50.46 38.01
C ASN A 186 -24.14 -48.98 38.33
N LYS A 187 -25.17 -48.24 38.75
CA LYS A 187 -25.14 -46.83 39.16
C LYS A 187 -24.38 -46.57 40.49
N THR A 188 -23.33 -47.31 40.79
CA THR A 188 -22.68 -47.28 42.12
C THR A 188 -21.33 -46.58 42.16
N TYR A 189 -20.82 -46.04 41.05
CA TYR A 189 -19.64 -45.17 41.09
C TYR A 189 -19.90 -43.91 40.30
N GLY A 190 -20.03 -42.79 41.03
CA GLY A 190 -20.29 -41.47 40.52
C GLY A 190 -19.05 -40.79 39.93
N CYS A 191 -19.27 -40.01 38.87
CA CYS A 191 -18.53 -38.82 38.42
C CYS A 191 -19.06 -38.47 37.02
N GLY A 192 -19.61 -37.31 36.66
CA GLY A 192 -20.00 -36.10 37.38
C GLY A 192 -20.97 -35.34 36.46
N GLU A 193 -21.85 -34.55 37.06
CA GLU A 193 -22.84 -33.72 36.37
C GLU A 193 -22.18 -32.63 35.51
N ALA A 194 -22.77 -32.35 34.35
CA ALA A 194 -22.75 -31.01 33.76
C ALA A 194 -24.20 -30.65 33.45
N THR A 195 -24.89 -30.13 34.47
CA THR A 195 -26.26 -29.63 34.36
C THR A 195 -26.31 -28.41 33.46
N VAL A 196 -27.18 -28.49 32.44
CA VAL A 196 -27.69 -27.36 31.66
C VAL A 196 -28.46 -26.43 32.60
N GLY A 197 -28.09 -25.15 32.63
CA GLY A 197 -28.81 -24.10 33.36
C GLY A 197 -29.28 -22.99 32.43
N LEU A 198 -30.48 -23.14 31.84
CA LEU A 198 -31.25 -22.02 31.30
C LEU A 198 -32.27 -21.62 32.37
N GLY A 199 -31.98 -20.52 33.07
CA GLY A 199 -32.80 -20.01 34.16
C GLY A 199 -34.12 -19.40 33.69
N ARG A 200 -35.15 -19.46 34.56
CA ARG A 200 -36.21 -18.47 34.54
C ARG A 200 -36.85 -18.26 35.92
N ALA A 201 -36.55 -17.08 36.46
CA ALA A 201 -37.35 -16.19 37.31
C ALA A 201 -38.61 -16.74 38.01
N GLY A 202 -38.49 -16.88 39.33
CA GLY A 202 -39.19 -16.07 40.33
C GLY A 202 -40.72 -15.96 40.27
N ARG A 203 -41.38 -16.55 41.28
CA ARG A 203 -42.57 -16.00 41.94
C ARG A 203 -42.76 -16.59 43.35
N GLY A 204 -42.63 -15.72 44.35
CA GLY A 204 -43.14 -15.82 45.71
C GLY A 204 -43.05 -14.41 46.29
N ALA A 205 -44.12 -13.63 46.48
CA ALA A 205 -45.22 -13.83 47.42
C ALA A 205 -44.73 -14.00 48.87
N GLN A 206 -44.44 -12.87 49.51
CA GLN A 206 -45.07 -12.43 50.76
C GLN A 206 -44.91 -10.91 50.88
#